data_AF-A0A421CC11-F1
#
_entry.id   AF-A0A421CC11-F1
#
_cell.length_a   1.000
_cell.length_b   1.000
_cell.length_c   1.000
_cell.angle_alpha   90.00
_cell.angle_beta   90.00
_cell.angle_gamma   90.00
#
_symmetry.space_group_name_H-M   'P 1'
#
loop_
_entity.id
_entity.type
_entity.pdbx_description
1 polymer ?
#
loop_
_entity_poly.entity_id
_entity_poly.type
_entity_poly.pdbx_seq_one_letter_code
_entity_poly.pdbx_strand_id
1 'polypeptide(L)'
;MKKGAKVEGLSNFYVVDGLVEEIPFEKDFTDVVISGHVFGDFLAAEFCEMHRVTNNGGDTAIFPGNSDSDNEIHEFLIRRGFRLGKFQEPGVGYVK
;
A
#
# COMPACT_ATOMS: atom_id res chain seq x y z
N MET A 1 -1.39 14.51 -12.53
CA MET A 1 -0.96 15.73 -11.75
C MET A 1 0.59 15.80 -11.61
N LYS A 2 1.23 16.98 -11.43
CA LYS A 2 2.71 17.16 -11.28
C LYS A 2 3.16 18.26 -10.29
N LYS A 3 2.41 18.56 -9.22
CA LYS A 3 2.69 19.76 -8.39
C LYS A 3 3.69 19.58 -7.23
N GLY A 4 4.09 18.34 -6.86
CA GLY A 4 5.07 18.10 -5.78
C GLY A 4 6.48 17.72 -6.23
N ALA A 5 6.62 16.69 -7.07
CA ALA A 5 7.91 16.08 -7.41
C ALA A 5 8.93 17.02 -8.11
N LYS A 6 8.44 17.99 -8.89
CA LYS A 6 9.32 18.98 -9.55
C LYS A 6 9.96 19.96 -8.56
N VAL A 7 9.39 20.15 -7.38
CA VAL A 7 9.83 21.17 -6.41
C VAL A 7 11.12 20.75 -5.71
N GLU A 8 11.37 19.45 -5.57
CA GLU A 8 12.49 18.90 -4.79
C GLU A 8 13.69 18.45 -5.63
N GLY A 9 13.69 18.69 -6.95
CA GLY A 9 14.80 18.26 -7.84
C GLY A 9 14.96 16.74 -7.97
N LEU A 10 13.95 15.95 -7.59
CA LEU A 10 13.97 14.49 -7.67
C LEU A 10 13.77 14.04 -9.12
N SER A 11 14.81 13.49 -9.73
CA SER A 11 14.80 13.02 -11.12
C SER A 11 14.21 11.61 -11.29
N ASN A 12 14.13 10.85 -10.20
CA ASN A 12 13.67 9.46 -10.14
C ASN A 12 12.32 9.29 -9.43
N PHE A 13 11.57 10.39 -9.24
CA PHE A 13 10.25 10.36 -8.62
C PHE A 13 9.18 10.73 -9.65
N TYR A 14 8.23 9.83 -9.85
CA TYR A 14 7.18 9.96 -10.85
C TYR A 14 5.82 9.89 -10.18
N VAL A 15 4.91 10.79 -10.59
CA VAL A 15 3.51 10.77 -10.17
C VAL A 15 2.70 10.28 -11.35
N VAL A 16 1.93 9.22 -11.11
CA VAL A 16 1.04 8.62 -12.09
C VAL A 16 -0.35 8.58 -11.50
N ASP A 17 -1.35 8.96 -12.28
CA ASP A 17 -2.75 8.89 -11.88
C ASP A 17 -3.25 7.44 -12.07
N GLY A 18 -4.00 6.89 -11.13
CA GLY A 18 -4.49 5.50 -11.17
C GLY A 18 -5.40 5.15 -9.99
N LEU A 19 -5.98 3.95 -10.02
CA LEU A 19 -6.77 3.37 -8.92
C LEU A 19 -5.99 2.20 -8.30
N VAL A 20 -6.30 1.83 -7.06
CA VAL A 20 -5.60 0.70 -6.40
C VAL A 20 -5.99 -0.65 -7.01
N GLU A 21 -7.17 -0.72 -7.63
CA GLU A 21 -7.67 -1.86 -8.38
C GLU A 21 -7.17 -1.89 -9.84
N GLU A 22 -6.55 -0.80 -10.31
CA GLU A 22 -6.02 -0.67 -11.66
C GLU A 22 -4.75 0.21 -11.66
N ILE A 23 -3.65 -0.39 -11.18
CA ILE A 23 -2.35 0.26 -11.11
C ILE A 23 -1.76 0.28 -12.52
N PRO A 24 -1.40 1.46 -13.08
CA PRO A 24 -1.05 1.63 -14.50
C PRO A 24 0.39 1.19 -14.83
N PHE A 25 0.79 0.04 -14.31
CA PHE A 25 2.07 -0.62 -14.55
C PHE A 25 1.87 -2.08 -14.92
N GLU A 26 2.82 -2.65 -15.64
CA GLU A 26 2.77 -4.05 -16.06
C GLU A 26 2.95 -5.03 -14.90
N LYS A 27 2.75 -6.32 -15.17
CA LYS A 27 2.99 -7.37 -14.18
C LYS A 27 4.48 -7.42 -13.83
N ASP A 28 4.80 -7.67 -12.57
CA ASP A 28 6.18 -7.78 -12.05
C ASP A 28 7.02 -6.49 -12.24
N PHE A 29 6.38 -5.32 -12.23
CA PHE A 29 7.02 -4.02 -12.51
C PHE A 29 7.93 -3.51 -11.38
N THR A 30 7.57 -3.73 -10.12
CA THR A 30 8.29 -3.16 -8.96
C THR A 30 8.73 -4.22 -7.96
N ASP A 31 9.85 -3.98 -7.29
CA ASP A 31 10.34 -4.79 -6.17
C ASP A 31 9.51 -4.56 -4.90
N VAL A 32 8.94 -3.36 -4.74
CA VAL A 32 8.19 -3.00 -3.52
C VAL A 32 6.93 -2.23 -3.86
N VAL A 33 5.82 -2.60 -3.23
CA VAL A 33 4.59 -1.80 -3.19
C VAL A 33 4.34 -1.31 -1.76
N ILE A 34 4.05 -0.01 -1.64
CA ILE A 34 3.69 0.62 -0.37
C ILE A 34 2.31 1.26 -0.55
N SER A 35 1.34 0.87 0.28
CA SER A 35 -0.01 1.45 0.28
C SER A 35 -0.33 2.06 1.63
N GLY A 36 -0.72 3.34 1.65
CA GLY A 36 -1.13 4.06 2.85
C GLY A 36 -2.56 4.56 2.75
N HIS A 37 -3.43 4.13 3.66
CA HIS A 37 -4.84 4.53 3.79
C HIS A 37 -5.75 4.25 2.59
N VAL A 38 -5.30 3.53 1.55
CA VAL A 38 -6.09 3.26 0.33
C VAL A 38 -6.70 1.86 0.30
N PHE A 39 -6.08 0.87 0.97
CA PHE A 39 -6.56 -0.51 0.95
C PHE A 39 -7.72 -0.73 1.94
N GLY A 40 -8.85 -1.28 1.48
CA GLY A 40 -9.97 -1.62 2.37
C GLY A 40 -11.34 -1.81 1.72
N ASP A 41 -11.60 -1.24 0.55
CA ASP A 41 -12.96 -1.20 -0.04
C ASP A 41 -13.25 -2.47 -0.85
N PHE A 42 -12.27 -2.94 -1.62
CA PHE A 42 -12.37 -4.14 -2.46
C PHE A 42 -11.19 -5.08 -2.24
N LEU A 43 -11.04 -5.59 -1.01
CA LEU A 43 -9.88 -6.36 -0.51
C LEU A 43 -9.26 -7.32 -1.52
N ALA A 44 -10.08 -8.13 -2.20
CA ALA A 44 -9.59 -9.12 -3.16
C ALA A 44 -9.07 -8.49 -4.46
N ALA A 45 -9.78 -7.51 -5.02
CA ALA A 45 -9.37 -6.83 -6.25
C ALA A 45 -8.10 -6.01 -6.03
N GLU A 46 -8.09 -5.21 -4.95
CA GLU A 46 -6.95 -4.40 -4.53
C GLU A 46 -5.71 -5.28 -4.28
N PHE A 47 -5.88 -6.38 -3.55
CA PHE A 47 -4.78 -7.29 -3.27
C PHE A 47 -4.22 -7.92 -4.54
N CYS A 48 -5.09 -8.40 -5.42
CA CYS A 48 -4.66 -9.02 -6.68
C CYS A 48 -3.90 -8.03 -7.55
N GLU A 49 -4.35 -6.77 -7.60
CA GLU A 49 -3.70 -5.75 -8.42
C GLU A 49 -2.34 -5.34 -7.86
N MET A 50 -2.26 -5.09 -6.55
CA MET A 50 -0.99 -4.82 -5.87
C MET A 50 -0.03 -5.99 -6.04
N HIS A 51 -0.50 -7.23 -5.88
CA HIS A 51 0.31 -8.44 -6.07
C HIS A 51 0.73 -8.63 -7.53
N ARG A 52 -0.09 -8.21 -8.51
CA ARG A 52 0.24 -8.30 -9.94
C ARG A 52 1.44 -7.43 -10.28
N VAL A 53 1.48 -6.19 -9.78
CA VAL A 53 2.57 -5.26 -10.11
C VAL A 53 3.84 -5.51 -9.29
N THR A 54 3.75 -6.16 -8.13
CA THR A 54 4.92 -6.60 -7.35
C THR A 54 5.56 -7.82 -8.01
N ASN A 55 6.88 -7.81 -8.19
CA ASN A 55 7.61 -8.93 -8.76
C ASN A 55 7.68 -10.16 -7.83
N ASN A 56 8.05 -11.31 -8.41
CA ASN A 56 8.26 -12.54 -7.64
C ASN A 56 9.43 -12.38 -6.65
N GLY A 57 9.13 -12.33 -5.36
CA GLY A 57 10.11 -12.11 -4.30
C GLY A 57 10.18 -10.67 -3.80
N GLY A 58 9.39 -9.77 -4.38
CA GLY A 58 9.19 -8.42 -3.89
C GLY A 58 8.33 -8.36 -2.63
N ASP A 59 8.32 -7.19 -1.99
CA ASP A 59 7.63 -6.94 -0.73
C ASP A 59 6.42 -6.01 -0.92
N THR A 60 5.39 -6.24 -0.10
CA THR A 60 4.23 -5.36 -0.03
C THR A 60 4.03 -4.89 1.41
N ALA A 61 4.07 -3.58 1.62
CA ALA A 61 3.78 -2.94 2.90
C ALA A 61 2.44 -2.19 2.84
N ILE A 62 1.53 -2.52 3.76
CA ILE A 62 0.18 -1.95 3.80
C ILE A 62 -0.03 -1.28 5.15
N PHE A 63 -0.40 0.00 5.11
CA PHE A 63 -0.76 0.81 6.26
C PHE A 63 -2.26 1.14 6.13
N PRO A 64 -3.15 0.19 6.49
CA PRO A 64 -4.59 0.41 6.36
C PRO A 64 -5.02 1.55 7.29
N GLY A 65 -5.96 2.38 6.83
CA GLY A 65 -6.45 3.54 7.58
C GLY A 65 -7.41 3.19 8.70
N ASN A 66 -7.05 2.22 9.54
CA ASN A 66 -7.89 1.71 10.61
C ASN A 66 -7.40 2.19 11.98
N SER A 67 -8.34 2.27 12.93
CA SER A 67 -8.08 2.25 14.36
C SER A 67 -7.18 1.04 14.73
N ASP A 68 -6.42 1.12 15.84
CA ASP A 68 -5.61 0.00 16.41
C ASP A 68 -6.52 -1.09 16.98
N SER A 69 -7.30 -1.68 16.08
CA SER A 69 -8.25 -2.76 16.28
C SER A 69 -8.16 -3.68 15.08
N ASP A 70 -7.78 -4.93 15.32
CA ASP A 70 -7.81 -5.96 14.29
C ASP A 70 -9.23 -6.11 13.74
N ASN A 71 -9.35 -6.25 12.43
CA ASN A 71 -10.63 -6.36 11.72
C ASN A 71 -10.47 -7.25 10.48
N GLU A 72 -11.50 -7.31 9.64
CA GLU A 72 -11.53 -8.17 8.46
C GLU A 72 -10.37 -7.93 7.47
N ILE A 73 -9.86 -6.69 7.39
CA ILE A 73 -8.68 -6.36 6.56
C ILE A 73 -7.45 -7.10 7.10
N HIS A 74 -7.23 -7.06 8.41
CA HIS A 74 -6.11 -7.73 9.05
C HIS A 74 -6.19 -9.25 8.87
N GLU A 75 -7.37 -9.84 9.09
CA GLU A 75 -7.58 -11.27 8.87
C GLU A 75 -7.34 -11.68 7.41
N PHE A 76 -7.82 -10.87 6.46
CA PHE A 76 -7.66 -11.11 5.03
C PHE A 76 -6.17 -11.15 4.63
N LEU A 77 -5.36 -10.24 5.16
CA LEU A 77 -3.93 -10.14 4.89
C LEU A 77 -3.13 -11.26 5.56
N ILE A 78 -3.42 -11.56 6.84
CA ILE A 78 -2.75 -12.64 7.58
C ILE A 78 -2.95 -13.98 6.88
N ARG A 79 -4.16 -14.27 6.40
CA ARG A 79 -4.44 -15.50 5.63
C ARG A 79 -3.63 -15.63 4.34
N ARG A 80 -3.07 -14.52 3.84
CA ARG A 80 -2.22 -14.44 2.64
C ARG A 80 -0.73 -14.34 2.96
N GLY A 81 -0.34 -14.59 4.22
CA GLY A 81 1.05 -14.64 4.64
C GLY A 81 1.64 -13.31 5.10
N PHE A 82 0.82 -12.26 5.23
CA PHE A 82 1.30 -10.99 5.78
C PHE A 82 1.57 -11.12 7.27
N ARG A 83 2.57 -10.37 7.73
CA ARG A 83 2.90 -10.23 9.14
C ARG A 83 2.34 -8.91 9.63
N LEU A 84 1.60 -8.96 10.73
CA LEU A 84 1.07 -7.76 11.37
C LEU A 84 2.14 -7.10 12.24
N GLY A 85 2.26 -5.78 12.12
CA GLY A 85 3.02 -4.93 13.03
C GLY A 85 2.12 -3.82 13.57
N LYS A 86 2.38 -3.39 14.81
CA LYS A 86 1.73 -2.20 15.38
C LYS A 86 2.63 -0.99 15.18
N PHE A 87 2.04 0.14 14.83
CA PHE A 87 2.72 1.42 14.71
C PHE A 87 2.17 2.41 15.74
N GLN A 88 3.06 3.08 16.45
CA GLN A 88 2.70 4.14 17.38
C GLN A 88 2.96 5.49 16.70
N GLU A 89 1.92 6.26 16.45
CA GLU A 89 2.06 7.58 15.84
C GLU A 89 2.86 8.52 16.76
N PRO A 90 3.92 9.17 16.25
CA PRO A 90 4.70 10.13 17.02
C PRO A 90 3.80 11.24 17.59
N GLY A 91 3.82 11.40 18.91
CA GLY A 91 3.05 12.45 19.61
C GLY A 91 1.56 12.14 19.83
N VAL A 92 1.00 11.10 19.20
CA VAL A 92 -0.42 10.70 19.37
C VAL A 92 -0.55 9.41 20.18
N GLY A 93 0.38 8.46 20.00
CA GLY A 93 0.28 7.13 20.62
C GLY A 93 -0.34 6.09 19.68
N TYR A 94 -0.91 5.03 20.23
CA TYR A 94 -1.70 4.08 19.44
C TYR A 94 -3.03 4.75 19.08
N VAL A 95 -3.31 4.87 17.78
CA VAL A 95 -4.57 5.46 17.29
C VAL A 95 -5.70 4.53 17.68
N LYS A 96 -6.65 5.02 18.49
CA LYS A 96 -7.80 4.24 18.96
C LYS A 96 -8.81 3.94 17.87
#